data_AF-A0A8C5BZ41-F1
#
_entry.id   AF-A0A8C5BZ41-F1
#
_cell.length_a   1.000
_cell.length_b   1.000
_cell.length_c   1.000
_cell.angle_alpha   90.00
_cell.angle_beta   90.00
_cell.angle_gamma   90.00
#
_symmetry.space_group_name_H-M   'P 1'
#
loop_
_entity.id
_entity.type
_entity.pdbx_description
1 polymer ?
#
loop_
_entity_poly.entity_id
_entity_poly.type
_entity_poly.pdbx_seq_one_letter_code
_entity_poly.pdbx_strand_id
1 'polypeptide(L)'
;MFVLPVEVITEFYIFICSSFHYLVFRKYGNSGGPLVNLDGEVIGINTLKVTAGISFAIPADRIKRFLTESQNKNKAKRRILGIQMLTLTEALKAELKFSNPDFPDISGGVLVHQVVPGSPAAASGIQIGDVIVQLNGRPLLTADGLHAALLGDKPLLLEVRRERDELLFSIQPQLILH
;
A
#
# COMPACT_ATOMS: atom_id res chain seq x y z
N MET A 1 -2.09 -6.24 -7.62
CA MET A 1 -3.20 -5.46 -7.03
C MET A 1 -2.60 -4.12 -6.62
N PHE A 2 -2.73 -3.09 -7.45
CA PHE A 2 -2.22 -1.76 -7.13
C PHE A 2 -3.27 -1.03 -6.28
N VAL A 3 -2.97 -0.85 -5.00
CA VAL A 3 -3.78 -0.02 -4.10
C VAL A 3 -3.33 1.42 -4.30
N LEU A 4 -4.22 2.27 -4.80
CA LEU A 4 -3.96 3.70 -4.90
C LEU A 4 -4.11 4.34 -3.51
N PRO A 5 -3.28 5.33 -3.16
CA PRO A 5 -3.31 5.99 -1.86
C PRO A 5 -4.61 6.80 -1.64
N VAL A 6 -5.06 6.87 -0.39
CA VAL A 6 -6.34 7.44 0.06
C VAL A 6 -6.52 8.92 -0.35
N GLU A 7 -5.43 9.65 -0.51
CA GLU A 7 -5.43 11.06 -0.97
C GLU A 7 -5.93 11.23 -2.41
N VAL A 8 -5.85 10.18 -3.24
CA VAL A 8 -6.38 10.19 -4.62
C VAL A 8 -7.90 10.00 -4.62
N ILE A 9 -8.47 9.41 -3.56
CA ILE A 9 -9.90 9.11 -3.45
C ILE A 9 -10.68 10.38 -3.08
N THR A 10 -10.11 11.27 -2.27
CA THR A 10 -10.77 12.50 -1.81
C THR A 10 -10.90 13.56 -2.90
N GLU A 11 -9.93 13.69 -3.81
CA GLU A 11 -10.10 14.62 -4.96
C GLU A 11 -11.09 14.11 -6.02
N PHE A 12 -11.39 12.81 -6.04
CA PHE A 12 -12.35 12.22 -6.98
C PHE A 12 -13.80 12.66 -6.73
N TYR A 13 -14.11 13.16 -5.52
CA TYR A 13 -15.46 13.57 -5.14
C TYR A 13 -15.79 15.03 -5.46
N ILE A 14 -14.80 15.86 -5.80
CA ILE A 14 -14.98 17.33 -5.89
C ILE A 14 -15.07 17.87 -7.31
N PHE A 15 -14.73 17.09 -8.35
CA PHE A 15 -14.92 17.55 -9.75
C PHE A 15 -16.28 17.13 -10.32
N ILE A 16 -17.34 17.54 -9.61
CA ILE A 16 -18.72 17.49 -10.08
C ILE A 16 -18.94 18.71 -10.99
N CYS A 17 -19.61 18.48 -12.12
CA CYS A 17 -20.16 19.48 -13.03
C CYS A 17 -19.20 20.07 -14.09
N SER A 18 -19.11 19.42 -15.25
CA SER A 18 -19.57 19.98 -16.54
C SER A 18 -19.17 19.06 -17.69
N SER A 19 -20.16 18.74 -18.53
CA SER A 19 -20.05 18.21 -19.90
C SER A 19 -20.07 16.67 -20.06
N PHE A 20 -21.27 16.18 -20.43
CA PHE A 20 -21.65 14.79 -20.71
C PHE A 20 -21.19 14.30 -22.09
N HIS A 21 -20.78 13.01 -22.18
CA HIS A 21 -21.09 12.16 -23.33
C HIS A 21 -21.29 10.70 -22.87
N TYR A 22 -22.38 10.09 -23.32
CA TYR A 22 -22.87 8.77 -22.88
C TYR A 22 -22.09 7.63 -23.54
N LEU A 23 -21.62 6.66 -22.74
CA LEU A 23 -21.19 5.35 -23.25
C LEU A 23 -21.66 4.23 -22.29
N VAL A 24 -22.47 3.31 -22.82
CA VAL A 24 -23.08 2.19 -22.07
C VAL A 24 -22.09 1.02 -21.97
N PHE A 25 -21.63 0.69 -20.76
CA PHE A 25 -20.88 -0.55 -20.50
C PHE A 25 -21.72 -1.64 -19.82
N ARG A 26 -21.55 -2.90 -20.25
CA ARG A 26 -22.00 -4.12 -19.57
C ARG A 26 -20.87 -4.67 -18.68
N LYS A 27 -21.22 -5.07 -17.45
CA LYS A 27 -20.47 -5.75 -16.35
C LYS A 27 -18.97 -6.04 -16.52
N TYR A 28 -18.18 -5.68 -15.49
CA TYR A 28 -16.86 -6.18 -15.01
C TYR A 28 -15.71 -6.53 -16.00
N GLY A 29 -15.96 -6.83 -17.27
CA GLY A 29 -14.96 -7.33 -18.21
C GLY A 29 -14.15 -6.27 -18.96
N ASN A 30 -14.52 -5.00 -18.86
CA ASN A 30 -13.86 -3.89 -19.56
C ASN A 30 -13.06 -2.95 -18.65
N SER A 31 -13.27 -3.06 -17.33
CA SER A 31 -12.57 -2.26 -16.33
C SER A 31 -11.07 -2.59 -16.39
N GLY A 32 -10.24 -1.56 -16.45
CA GLY A 32 -8.80 -1.66 -16.71
C GLY A 32 -8.42 -1.70 -18.19
N GLY A 33 -9.37 -1.91 -19.11
CA GLY A 33 -9.13 -1.88 -20.56
C GLY A 33 -9.09 -0.46 -21.14
N PRO A 34 -8.53 -0.28 -22.34
CA PRO A 34 -8.46 1.03 -22.99
C PRO A 34 -9.85 1.52 -23.41
N LEU A 35 -10.08 2.81 -23.24
CA LEU A 35 -11.16 3.56 -23.87
C LEU A 35 -10.60 4.19 -25.13
N VAL A 36 -11.17 3.86 -26.29
CA VAL A 36 -10.68 4.28 -27.60
C VAL A 36 -11.67 5.18 -28.34
N ASN A 37 -11.17 6.12 -29.13
CA ASN A 37 -11.99 6.88 -30.08
C ASN A 37 -12.19 6.09 -31.39
N LEU A 38 -12.92 6.68 -32.36
CA LEU A 38 -13.22 6.03 -33.64
C LEU A 38 -11.97 5.84 -34.52
N ASP A 39 -10.92 6.61 -34.28
CA ASP A 39 -9.63 6.51 -34.96
C ASP A 39 -8.72 5.43 -34.34
N GLY A 40 -9.18 4.75 -33.29
CA GLY A 40 -8.44 3.69 -32.59
C GLY A 40 -7.43 4.22 -31.57
N GLU A 41 -7.45 5.51 -31.26
CA GLU A 41 -6.56 6.12 -30.28
C GLU A 41 -7.07 5.91 -28.86
N VAL A 42 -6.16 5.62 -27.92
CA VAL A 42 -6.50 5.48 -26.50
C VAL A 42 -6.70 6.86 -25.87
N ILE A 43 -7.93 7.16 -25.49
CA ILE A 43 -8.32 8.40 -24.81
C ILE A 43 -8.47 8.23 -23.28
N GLY A 44 -8.46 7.00 -22.79
CA GLY A 44 -8.43 6.72 -21.34
C GLY A 44 -8.37 5.23 -20.97
N ILE A 45 -8.47 4.93 -19.68
CA ILE A 45 -8.64 3.57 -19.13
C ILE A 45 -9.98 3.50 -18.42
N ASN A 46 -10.83 2.56 -18.83
CA ASN A 46 -12.14 2.35 -18.20
C ASN A 46 -11.96 1.96 -16.73
N THR A 47 -12.70 2.60 -15.81
CA THR A 47 -12.60 2.28 -14.39
C THR A 47 -13.89 1.68 -13.86
N LEU A 48 -14.95 2.47 -13.73
CA LEU A 48 -16.18 2.04 -13.09
C LEU A 48 -17.42 2.60 -13.78
N LYS A 49 -18.52 1.87 -13.64
CA LYS A 49 -19.87 2.27 -14.04
C LYS A 49 -20.66 2.60 -12.78
N VAL A 50 -21.24 3.80 -12.73
CA VAL A 50 -22.02 4.25 -11.56
C VAL A 50 -23.50 3.97 -11.74
N THR A 51 -24.04 4.20 -12.94
CA THR A 51 -25.45 3.91 -13.26
C THR A 51 -25.61 3.55 -14.74
N ALA A 52 -26.82 3.17 -15.16
CA ALA A 52 -27.11 2.98 -16.58
C ALA A 52 -26.80 4.28 -17.36
N GLY A 53 -25.96 4.16 -18.39
CA GLY A 53 -25.56 5.30 -19.24
C GLY A 53 -24.37 6.13 -18.75
N ILE A 54 -23.93 5.99 -17.49
CA ILE A 54 -22.82 6.77 -16.93
C ILE A 54 -21.66 5.85 -16.53
N SER A 55 -20.51 6.06 -17.19
CA SER A 55 -19.27 5.34 -16.95
C SER A 55 -18.11 6.33 -16.83
N PHE A 56 -17.08 5.97 -16.07
CA PHE A 56 -15.88 6.78 -15.88
C PHE A 56 -14.64 6.10 -16.46
N ALA A 57 -13.70 6.93 -16.89
CA ALA A 57 -12.37 6.51 -17.34
C ALA A 57 -11.29 7.45 -16.81
N ILE A 58 -10.10 6.93 -16.57
CA ILE A 58 -8.90 7.72 -16.28
C ILE A 58 -8.40 8.30 -17.61
N PRO A 59 -8.28 9.64 -17.78
CA PRO A 59 -7.88 10.24 -19.05
C PRO A 59 -6.45 9.86 -19.47
N ALA A 60 -6.22 9.69 -20.78
CA ALA A 60 -4.92 9.37 -21.35
C ALA A 60 -3.82 10.37 -20.96
N ASP A 61 -4.13 11.66 -20.86
CA ASP A 61 -3.13 12.67 -20.49
C ASP A 61 -2.70 12.58 -19.02
N ARG A 62 -3.55 12.03 -18.14
CA ARG A 62 -3.17 11.70 -16.77
C ARG A 62 -2.20 10.51 -16.77
N ILE A 63 -2.46 9.51 -17.62
CA ILE A 63 -1.59 8.34 -17.77
C ILE A 63 -0.23 8.75 -18.34
N LYS A 64 -0.21 9.60 -19.38
CA LYS A 64 1.03 10.15 -19.96
C LYS A 64 1.86 10.89 -18.91
N ARG A 65 1.24 11.81 -18.14
CA ARG A 65 1.93 12.51 -17.06
C ARG A 65 2.51 11.55 -16.03
N PHE A 66 1.72 10.58 -15.57
CA PHE A 66 2.19 9.56 -14.64
C PHE A 66 3.36 8.74 -15.19
N LEU A 67 3.33 8.34 -16.46
CA LEU A 67 4.43 7.62 -17.11
C LEU A 67 5.70 8.49 -17.19
N THR A 68 5.58 9.74 -17.61
CA THR A 68 6.71 10.68 -17.68
C THR A 68 7.30 10.93 -16.29
N GLU A 69 6.47 11.18 -15.28
CA GLU A 69 6.90 11.35 -13.90
C GLU A 69 7.52 10.07 -13.31
N SER A 70 6.98 8.90 -13.65
CA SER A 70 7.51 7.62 -13.19
C SER A 70 8.82 7.23 -13.87
N GLN A 71 9.04 7.63 -15.13
CA GLN A 71 10.31 7.43 -15.84
C GLN A 71 11.38 8.40 -15.35
N ASN A 72 11.00 9.64 -15.01
CA ASN A 72 11.90 10.66 -14.49
C ASN A 72 12.20 10.51 -12.98
N LYS A 73 11.37 9.75 -12.24
CA LYS A 73 11.76 9.24 -10.92
C LYS A 73 12.91 8.28 -11.15
N ASN A 74 14.13 8.75 -10.86
CA ASN A 74 15.33 7.91 -10.73
C ASN A 74 14.92 6.58 -10.12
N LYS A 75 15.30 5.47 -10.76
CA LYS A 75 15.16 4.11 -10.24
C LYS A 75 15.88 4.05 -8.90
N ALA A 76 15.18 4.51 -7.87
CA ALA A 76 15.78 4.77 -6.58
C ALA A 76 16.15 3.41 -6.03
N LYS A 77 17.40 3.31 -5.59
CA LYS A 77 17.88 2.20 -4.78
C LYS A 77 16.92 2.04 -3.61
N ARG A 78 16.00 1.07 -3.69
CA ARG A 78 15.01 0.82 -2.65
C ARG A 78 15.44 -0.40 -1.89
N ARG A 79 15.50 -0.27 -0.56
CA ARG A 79 15.67 -1.43 0.30
C ARG A 79 14.32 -1.95 0.77
N ILE A 80 14.25 -3.26 0.93
CA ILE A 80 13.04 -3.94 1.38
C ILE A 80 13.37 -4.90 2.54
N LEU A 81 12.39 -5.08 3.42
CA LEU A 81 12.37 -6.18 4.39
C LEU A 81 11.54 -7.36 3.88
N GLY A 82 10.58 -7.09 2.98
CA GLY A 82 9.60 -8.07 2.50
C GLY A 82 8.46 -8.33 3.48
N ILE A 83 7.91 -7.28 4.09
CA ILE A 83 6.69 -7.34 4.90
C ILE A 83 5.64 -6.37 4.36
N GLN A 84 4.36 -6.73 4.49
CA GLN A 84 3.24 -5.80 4.40
C GLN A 84 2.81 -5.42 5.81
N MET A 85 2.50 -4.14 5.96
CA MET A 85 2.35 -3.51 7.27
C MET A 85 1.02 -2.78 7.36
N LEU A 86 0.44 -2.79 8.56
CA LEU A 86 -0.70 -1.97 8.92
C LEU A 86 -0.34 -1.18 10.19
N THR A 87 -0.50 0.14 10.14
CA THR A 87 -0.40 0.97 11.34
C THR A 87 -1.55 0.62 12.29
N LEU A 88 -1.25 0.34 13.56
CA LEU A 88 -2.27 0.02 14.55
C LEU A 88 -3.04 1.27 14.97
N THR A 89 -4.27 1.38 14.49
CA THR A 89 -5.24 2.36 14.99
C THR A 89 -5.99 1.79 16.20
N GLU A 90 -6.61 2.65 17.01
CA GLU A 90 -7.43 2.19 18.14
C GLU A 90 -8.55 1.22 17.72
N ALA A 91 -9.20 1.51 16.58
CA ALA A 91 -10.24 0.65 16.01
C ALA A 91 -9.69 -0.74 15.62
N LEU A 92 -8.54 -0.78 14.94
CA LEU A 92 -7.91 -2.03 14.54
C LEU A 92 -7.43 -2.84 15.75
N LYS A 93 -6.85 -2.18 16.77
CA LYS A 93 -6.47 -2.84 18.03
C LYS A 93 -7.67 -3.48 18.72
N ALA A 94 -8.80 -2.78 18.79
CA ALA A 94 -10.02 -3.32 19.39
C ALA A 94 -10.55 -4.54 18.63
N GLU A 95 -10.55 -4.50 17.30
CA GLU A 95 -10.96 -5.62 16.44
C GLU A 95 -10.04 -6.84 16.61
N LEU A 96 -8.73 -6.62 16.66
CA LEU A 96 -7.75 -7.69 16.86
C LEU A 96 -7.86 -8.32 18.25
N LYS A 97 -8.01 -7.51 19.30
CA LYS A 97 -8.24 -8.01 20.67
C LYS A 97 -9.55 -8.79 20.80
N PHE A 98 -10.60 -8.37 20.08
CA PHE A 98 -11.86 -9.10 20.06
C PHE A 98 -11.72 -10.46 19.36
N SER A 99 -10.96 -10.51 18.26
CA SER A 99 -10.78 -11.71 17.46
C SER A 99 -9.75 -12.69 18.06
N ASN A 100 -8.75 -12.18 18.77
CA ASN A 100 -7.70 -12.95 19.41
C ASN A 100 -7.45 -12.42 20.85
N PRO A 101 -7.94 -13.12 21.89
CA PRO A 101 -7.74 -12.73 23.28
C PRO A 101 -6.28 -12.70 23.73
N ASP A 102 -5.39 -13.41 23.05
CA ASP A 102 -3.94 -13.41 23.32
C ASP A 102 -3.19 -12.29 22.58
N PHE A 103 -3.90 -11.40 21.88
CA PHE A 103 -3.28 -10.24 21.25
C PHE A 103 -2.66 -9.31 22.31
N PRO A 104 -1.40 -8.88 22.12
CA PRO A 104 -0.66 -8.14 23.14
C PRO A 104 -1.35 -6.82 23.53
N ASP A 105 -1.24 -6.46 24.80
CA ASP A 105 -1.70 -5.15 25.28
C ASP A 105 -0.62 -4.09 25.00
N ILE A 106 -0.82 -3.33 23.92
CA ILE A 106 0.13 -2.35 23.41
C ILE A 106 -0.52 -1.00 23.15
N SER A 107 0.24 0.06 23.42
CA SER A 107 -0.19 1.45 23.19
C SER A 107 -0.23 1.79 21.69
N GLY A 108 0.66 1.22 20.89
CA GLY A 108 0.75 1.44 19.45
C GLY A 108 1.76 0.50 18.81
N GLY A 109 1.89 0.56 17.49
CA GLY A 109 2.78 -0.31 16.76
C GLY A 109 2.42 -0.45 15.29
N VAL A 110 3.18 -1.29 14.60
CA VAL A 110 2.94 -1.65 13.21
C VAL A 110 2.74 -3.16 13.13
N LEU A 111 1.54 -3.58 12.74
CA LEU A 111 1.19 -4.97 12.54
C LEU A 111 1.79 -5.51 11.24
N VAL A 112 2.41 -6.68 11.31
CA VAL A 112 2.85 -7.45 10.14
C VAL A 112 1.65 -8.24 9.60
N HIS A 113 1.07 -7.76 8.51
CA HIS A 113 -0.08 -8.40 7.86
C HIS A 113 0.34 -9.53 6.92
N GLN A 114 1.51 -9.41 6.29
CA GLN A 114 2.04 -10.43 5.39
C GLN A 114 3.57 -10.43 5.43
N VAL A 115 4.17 -11.60 5.28
CA VAL A 115 5.62 -11.77 5.08
C VAL A 115 5.87 -12.39 3.71
N VAL A 116 6.78 -11.82 2.93
CA VAL A 116 7.16 -12.29 1.60
C VAL A 116 8.15 -13.46 1.75
N PRO A 117 7.88 -14.64 1.15
CA PRO A 117 8.82 -15.76 1.19
C PRO A 117 10.20 -15.40 0.62
N GLY A 118 11.26 -15.89 1.25
CA GLY A 118 12.65 -15.62 0.84
C GLY A 118 13.13 -14.20 1.10
N SER A 119 12.34 -13.36 1.77
CA SER A 119 12.74 -12.01 2.15
C SER A 119 13.62 -11.97 3.41
N PRO A 120 14.33 -10.85 3.68
CA PRO A 120 15.06 -10.67 4.93
C PRO A 120 14.20 -10.90 6.18
N ALA A 121 12.96 -10.41 6.19
CA ALA A 121 12.06 -10.63 7.33
C ALA A 121 11.72 -12.11 7.54
N ALA A 122 11.44 -12.85 6.45
CA ALA A 122 11.19 -14.28 6.53
C ALA A 122 12.41 -15.04 7.05
N ALA A 123 13.61 -14.70 6.55
CA ALA A 123 14.86 -15.33 6.98
C ALA A 123 15.19 -15.06 8.46
N SER A 124 14.79 -13.91 8.99
CA SER A 124 14.94 -13.57 10.41
C SER A 124 13.88 -14.19 11.33
N GLY A 125 12.82 -14.79 10.77
CA GLY A 125 11.76 -15.42 11.57
C GLY A 125 10.63 -14.47 11.99
N ILE A 126 10.48 -13.32 11.34
CA ILE A 126 9.26 -12.50 11.45
C ILE A 126 8.08 -13.28 10.85
N GLN A 127 6.92 -13.18 11.50
CA GLN A 127 5.71 -13.90 11.15
C GLN A 127 4.53 -12.95 10.95
N ILE A 128 3.47 -13.46 10.33
CA ILE A 128 2.18 -12.76 10.26
C ILE A 128 1.60 -12.67 11.67
N GLY A 129 1.06 -11.51 12.02
CA GLY A 129 0.50 -11.26 13.36
C GLY A 129 1.50 -10.62 14.33
N ASP A 130 2.79 -10.61 14.00
CA ASP A 130 3.80 -9.88 14.74
C ASP A 130 3.47 -8.39 14.80
N VAL A 131 3.66 -7.76 15.95
CA VAL A 131 3.55 -6.31 16.08
C VAL A 131 4.89 -5.69 16.40
N ILE A 132 5.40 -4.85 15.49
CA ILE A 132 6.63 -4.09 15.69
C ILE A 132 6.30 -2.87 16.56
N VAL A 133 6.88 -2.81 17.76
CA VAL A 133 6.64 -1.75 18.75
C VAL A 133 7.80 -0.77 18.87
N GLN A 134 9.02 -1.21 18.57
CA GLN A 134 10.19 -0.33 18.50
C GLN A 134 11.06 -0.58 17.28
N LEU A 135 11.73 0.49 16.87
CA LEU A 135 12.70 0.53 15.80
C LEU A 135 13.95 1.26 16.29
N ASN A 136 15.08 0.54 16.33
CA ASN A 136 16.37 1.05 16.80
C ASN A 136 16.29 1.70 18.20
N GLY A 137 15.56 1.06 19.12
CA GLY A 137 15.35 1.53 20.49
C GLY A 137 14.41 2.73 20.62
N ARG A 138 13.69 3.08 19.55
CA ARG A 138 12.69 4.17 19.55
C ARG A 138 11.29 3.60 19.32
N PRO A 139 10.26 4.07 20.04
CA PRO A 139 8.88 3.67 19.80
C PRO A 139 8.48 3.87 18.33
N LEU A 140 7.86 2.86 17.73
CA LEU A 140 7.35 2.90 16.37
C LEU A 140 5.82 2.95 16.41
N LEU A 141 5.25 4.08 16.00
CA LEU A 141 3.79 4.29 16.04
C LEU A 141 3.12 4.08 14.68
N THR A 142 3.84 4.30 13.58
CA THR A 142 3.29 4.26 12.22
C THR A 142 4.23 3.55 11.25
N ALA A 143 3.66 2.98 10.19
CA ALA A 143 4.42 2.32 9.12
C ALA A 143 5.40 3.28 8.42
N ASP A 144 5.11 4.58 8.38
CA ASP A 144 5.99 5.60 7.78
C ASP A 144 7.34 5.67 8.49
N GLY A 145 7.37 5.47 9.81
CA GLY A 145 8.62 5.42 10.57
C GLY A 145 9.53 4.27 10.10
N LEU A 146 8.94 3.10 9.81
CA LEU A 146 9.71 1.98 9.27
C LEU A 146 10.13 2.22 7.81
N HIS A 147 9.24 2.81 6.99
CA HIS A 147 9.58 3.18 5.62
C HIS A 147 10.76 4.15 5.54
N ALA A 148 10.81 5.15 6.43
CA ALA A 148 11.91 6.10 6.49
C ALA A 148 13.24 5.41 6.84
N ALA A 149 13.23 4.45 7.77
CA ALA A 149 14.45 3.73 8.15
C ALA A 149 15.01 2.82 7.05
N LEU A 150 14.16 2.34 6.12
CA LEU A 150 14.62 1.57 4.96
C LEU A 150 15.42 2.39 3.95
N LEU A 151 15.40 3.72 4.03
CA LEU A 151 16.26 4.58 3.21
C LEU A 151 17.73 4.47 3.63
N GLY A 152 17.99 4.16 4.90
CA GLY A 152 19.33 3.90 5.43
C GLY A 152 19.92 2.58 4.96
N ASP A 153 21.21 2.38 5.19
CA ASP A 153 21.96 1.15 4.86
C ASP A 153 22.24 0.25 6.07
N LYS A 154 21.88 0.71 7.27
CA LYS A 154 22.16 0.02 8.53
C LYS A 154 21.13 -1.09 8.81
N PRO A 155 21.52 -2.12 9.58
CA PRO A 155 20.57 -3.08 10.14
C PRO A 155 19.49 -2.36 10.94
N LEU A 156 18.27 -2.89 10.86
CA LEU A 156 17.15 -2.41 11.65
C LEU A 156 16.97 -3.35 12.84
N LEU A 157 17.05 -2.79 14.05
CA LEU A 157 16.74 -3.50 15.28
C LEU A 157 15.25 -3.31 15.58
N LEU A 158 14.48 -4.39 15.49
CA LEU A 158 13.03 -4.41 15.66
C LEU A 158 12.68 -5.11 16.97
N GLU A 159 11.98 -4.40 17.86
CA GLU A 159 11.31 -5.03 19.00
C GLU A 159 9.89 -5.40 18.56
N VAL A 160 9.56 -6.68 18.72
CA VAL A 160 8.34 -7.30 18.23
C VAL A 160 7.58 -7.95 19.38
N ARG A 161 6.28 -7.71 19.42
CA ARG A 161 5.33 -8.43 20.27
C ARG A 161 4.67 -9.53 19.46
N ARG A 162 4.84 -10.77 19.91
CA ARG A 162 4.19 -11.95 19.36
C ARG A 162 3.43 -12.62 20.49
N GLU A 163 2.10 -12.49 20.48
CA GLU A 163 1.26 -12.96 21.58
C GLU A 163 1.72 -12.37 22.92
N ARG A 164 2.31 -13.17 23.80
CA ARG A 164 2.86 -12.75 25.10
C ARG A 164 4.38 -12.57 25.10
N ASP A 165 5.04 -12.93 24.02
CA ASP A 165 6.49 -12.89 23.91
C ASP A 165 6.99 -11.54 23.40
N GLU A 166 8.14 -11.14 23.94
CA GLU A 166 8.93 -10.01 23.47
C GLU A 166 10.14 -10.54 22.71
N LEU A 167 10.18 -10.27 21.41
CA LEU A 167 11.21 -10.75 20.50
C LEU A 167 12.01 -9.58 19.95
N LEU A 168 13.32 -9.80 19.78
CA LEU A 168 14.22 -8.80 19.22
C LEU A 168 14.85 -9.34 17.94
N PHE A 169 14.68 -8.62 16.83
CA PHE A 169 15.21 -8.99 15.53
C PHE A 169 16.17 -7.93 15.02
N SER A 170 17.38 -8.33 14.60
CA SER A 170 18.29 -7.47 13.85
C SER A 170 18.26 -7.89 12.38
N ILE A 171 17.71 -7.05 11.52
CA ILE A 171 17.44 -7.40 10.12
C ILE A 171 18.14 -6.42 9.18
N GLN A 172 18.95 -6.95 8.27
CA GLN A 172 19.57 -6.15 7.22
C GLN A 172 18.59 -6.01 6.03
N PRO A 173 18.17 -4.79 5.66
CA PRO A 173 17.31 -4.59 4.51
C PRO A 173 18.04 -4.97 3.20
N GLN A 174 17.35 -5.70 2.32
CA GLN A 174 17.90 -6.09 1.03
C GLN A 174 17.74 -4.94 0.03
N LEU A 175 18.82 -4.57 -0.64
CA LEU A 175 18.77 -3.61 -1.74
C LEU A 175 18.22 -4.27 -3.00
N ILE A 176 17.21 -3.65 -3.61
CA ILE A 176 16.70 -4.03 -4.92
C ILE A 176 16.99 -2.91 -5.91
N LEU A 177 17.49 -3.30 -7.08
CA LEU A 177 17.68 -2.44 -8.24
C LEU A 177 16.51 -2.68 -9.20
N HIS A 178 15.85 -1.61 -9.62
CA HIS A 178 14.78 -1.65 -10.62
C HIS A 178 15.33 -1.54 -12.05
#